data_AF-A0A846Z8C9-F1
#
_entry.id   AF-A0A846Z8C9-F1
#
_cell.length_a   1.000
_cell.length_b   1.000
_cell.length_c   1.000
_cell.angle_alpha   90.00
_cell.angle_beta   90.00
_cell.angle_gamma   90.00
#
_symmetry.space_group_name_H-M   'P 1'
#
loop_
_entity.id
_entity.type
_entity.pdbx_description
1 polymer ?
#
loop_
_entity_poly.entity_id
_entity_poly.type
_entity_poly.pdbx_seq_one_letter_code
_entity_poly.pdbx_strand_id
1 'polypeptide(L)'
;MTTIESSGTTAAPAFSAVPTARRVAAIGSVLAAFIHYAVVPEHVNEWWAYGVFFSAVGMFQLVWAVLAYTGKERPLLLSGLAVNLGVLALWVVSRTAGLPFGPESGEAEAVGVLDVLSGVAELALVGGILLALRRSRPKPERSGAERSGAAAEESAERSG
;
A
#
# COMPACT_ATOMS: atom_id res chain seq x y z
N MET A 1 -41.04 -46.86 3.10
CA MET A 1 -39.57 -46.76 2.91
C MET A 1 -39.34 -45.39 2.30
N THR A 2 -39.02 -44.40 3.14
CA THR A 2 -39.08 -42.97 2.80
C THR A 2 -37.67 -42.42 2.90
N THR A 3 -37.08 -42.04 1.78
CA THR A 3 -35.79 -41.35 1.71
C THR A 3 -36.02 -39.85 1.78
N ILE A 4 -35.48 -39.19 2.80
CA ILE A 4 -35.39 -37.73 2.86
C ILE A 4 -33.91 -37.38 2.63
N GLU A 5 -33.59 -36.87 1.44
CA GLU A 5 -32.33 -36.17 1.19
C GLU A 5 -32.43 -34.77 1.81
N SER A 6 -31.59 -34.49 2.80
CA SER A 6 -31.35 -33.13 3.30
C SER A 6 -29.95 -32.72 2.90
N SER A 7 -29.82 -32.03 1.77
CA SER A 7 -28.56 -31.46 1.28
C SER A 7 -28.66 -29.94 1.33
N GLY A 8 -28.59 -29.37 2.53
CA GLY A 8 -28.49 -27.93 2.76
C GLY A 8 -27.14 -27.56 3.35
N THR A 9 -26.08 -27.52 2.53
CA THR A 9 -24.85 -26.83 2.94
C THR A 9 -25.02 -25.35 2.64
N THR A 10 -25.60 -24.61 3.59
CA THR A 10 -25.59 -23.15 3.56
C THR A 10 -24.15 -22.70 3.81
N ALA A 11 -23.37 -22.52 2.75
CA ALA A 11 -22.04 -21.94 2.85
C ALA A 11 -22.17 -20.51 3.41
N ALA A 12 -21.75 -20.32 4.66
CA ALA A 12 -21.67 -19.01 5.28
C ALA A 12 -20.78 -18.09 4.40
N PRO A 13 -21.11 -16.79 4.27
CA PRO A 13 -20.31 -15.87 3.47
C PRO A 13 -18.90 -15.83 4.03
N ALA A 14 -17.92 -16.31 3.25
CA ALA A 14 -16.52 -16.21 3.59
C ALA A 14 -16.15 -14.72 3.57
N PHE A 15 -16.13 -14.07 4.74
CA PHE A 15 -15.58 -12.73 4.89
C PHE A 15 -14.17 -12.74 4.31
N SER A 16 -13.96 -12.03 3.19
CA SER A 16 -12.66 -11.99 2.55
C SER A 16 -11.67 -11.34 3.51
N ALA A 17 -10.79 -12.13 4.13
CA ALA A 17 -9.75 -11.62 5.00
C ALA A 17 -8.84 -10.71 4.18
N VAL A 18 -8.89 -9.39 4.44
CA VAL A 18 -7.93 -8.43 3.88
C VAL A 18 -6.52 -8.98 4.15
N PRO A 19 -5.67 -9.20 3.12
CA PRO A 19 -4.35 -9.77 3.32
C PRO A 19 -3.52 -8.96 4.33
N THR A 20 -2.82 -9.63 5.25
CA THR A 20 -2.03 -8.99 6.33
C THR A 20 -1.16 -7.83 5.85
N ALA A 21 -0.54 -7.95 4.67
CA ALA A 21 0.31 -6.91 4.08
C ALA A 21 -0.43 -5.57 3.87
N ARG A 22 -1.71 -5.62 3.47
CA ARG A 22 -2.53 -4.44 3.26
C ARG A 22 -3.03 -3.83 4.55
N ARG A 23 -3.23 -4.64 5.58
CA ARG A 23 -3.53 -4.15 6.94
C ARG A 23 -2.34 -3.38 7.50
N VAL A 24 -1.13 -3.92 7.36
CA VAL A 24 0.11 -3.22 7.72
C VAL A 24 0.22 -1.89 6.95
N ALA A 25 -0.04 -1.90 5.64
CA ALA A 25 -0.03 -0.69 4.83
C ALA A 25 -1.02 0.37 5.33
N ALA A 26 -2.28 -0.03 5.58
CA ALA A 26 -3.32 0.87 6.06
C ALA A 26 -3.01 1.42 7.47
N ILE A 27 -2.55 0.59 8.40
CA ILE A 27 -2.19 1.03 9.76
C ILE A 27 -1.01 2.00 9.72
N GLY A 28 0.03 1.69 8.94
CA GLY A 28 1.16 2.61 8.75
C GLY A 28 0.71 3.96 8.19
N SER A 29 -0.22 3.96 7.22
CA SER A 29 -0.82 5.16 6.65
C SER A 29 -1.60 5.99 7.66
N VAL A 30 -2.39 5.36 8.52
CA VAL A 30 -3.11 6.07 9.59
C VAL A 30 -2.14 6.69 10.61
N LEU A 31 -1.10 5.96 11.01
CA LEU A 31 -0.11 6.46 11.96
C LEU A 31 0.67 7.65 11.38
N ALA A 32 1.14 7.55 10.13
CA ALA A 32 1.80 8.64 9.44
C ALA A 32 0.89 9.87 9.31
N ALA A 33 -0.39 9.68 8.97
CA ALA A 33 -1.34 10.77 8.84
C ALA A 33 -1.51 11.56 10.14
N PHE A 34 -1.61 10.88 11.28
CA PHE A 34 -1.71 11.55 12.57
C PHE A 34 -0.46 12.36 12.91
N ILE A 35 0.72 11.84 12.58
CA ILE A 35 1.97 12.56 12.82
C ILE A 35 2.07 13.80 11.92
N HIS A 36 1.70 13.67 10.63
CA HIS A 36 1.65 14.82 9.73
C HIS A 36 0.68 15.89 10.20
N TYR A 37 -0.50 15.53 10.72
CA TYR A 37 -1.41 16.51 11.32
C TYR A 37 -0.86 17.11 12.62
N ALA A 38 -0.15 16.33 13.44
CA ALA A 38 0.41 16.81 14.70
C ALA A 38 1.43 17.94 14.49
N VAL A 39 2.18 17.94 13.39
CA VAL A 39 3.18 18.96 13.08
C VAL A 39 2.60 20.18 12.35
N VAL A 40 1.34 20.16 11.91
CA VAL A 40 0.72 21.28 11.17
C VAL A 40 0.79 22.61 11.94
N PRO A 41 0.46 22.70 13.25
CA PRO A 41 0.46 23.98 13.96
C PRO A 41 1.84 24.66 13.98
N GLU A 42 2.90 23.87 14.15
CA GLU A 42 4.28 24.35 14.10
C GLU A 42 4.61 24.89 12.71
N HIS A 43 4.31 24.11 11.67
CA HIS A 43 4.65 24.45 10.30
C HIS A 43 3.82 25.60 9.71
N VAL A 44 2.55 25.78 10.10
CA VAL A 44 1.78 26.96 9.65
C VAL A 44 2.33 28.27 10.22
N ASN A 45 2.89 28.23 11.43
CA ASN A 45 3.48 29.40 12.08
C ASN A 45 4.79 29.81 11.41
N GLU A 46 5.54 28.83 10.92
CA GLU A 46 6.75 29.05 10.14
C GLU A 46 6.42 29.51 8.71
N TRP A 47 5.61 28.74 8.00
CA TRP A 47 5.12 29.09 6.66
C TRP A 47 3.83 28.34 6.31
N TRP A 48 2.77 29.10 6.02
CA TRP A 48 1.44 28.54 5.75
C TRP A 48 1.42 27.40 4.72
N ALA A 49 2.30 27.45 3.71
CA ALA A 49 2.38 26.44 2.66
C ALA A 49 2.85 25.08 3.18
N TYR A 50 3.74 25.04 4.18
CA TYR A 50 4.12 23.81 4.85
C TYR A 50 2.92 23.17 5.56
N GLY A 51 2.14 23.97 6.28
CA GLY A 51 0.93 23.47 6.93
C GLY A 51 -0.12 22.92 5.96
N VAL A 52 -0.29 23.57 4.80
CA VAL A 52 -1.15 23.07 3.72
C VAL A 52 -0.62 21.74 3.18
N PHE A 53 0.69 21.64 2.94
CA PHE A 53 1.34 20.40 2.49
C PHE A 53 1.08 19.25 3.46
N PHE A 54 1.41 19.41 4.75
CA PHE A 54 1.21 18.36 5.76
C PHE A 54 -0.27 17.98 5.91
N SER A 55 -1.18 18.96 5.86
CA SER A 55 -2.62 18.70 5.91
C SER A 55 -3.12 17.91 4.70
N ALA A 56 -2.61 18.21 3.50
CA ALA A 56 -2.96 17.49 2.28
C ALA A 56 -2.42 16.05 2.28
N VAL A 57 -1.17 15.86 2.73
CA VAL A 57 -0.57 14.53 2.89
C VAL A 57 -1.33 13.70 3.91
N GLY A 58 -1.62 14.28 5.09
CA GLY A 58 -2.40 13.60 6.13
C GLY A 58 -3.79 13.19 5.65
N MET A 59 -4.51 14.07 4.95
CA MET A 59 -5.82 13.76 4.37
C MET A 59 -5.72 12.63 3.34
N PHE A 60 -4.74 12.72 2.42
CA PHE A 60 -4.49 11.67 1.45
C PHE A 60 -4.24 10.33 2.16
N GLN A 61 -3.38 10.29 3.18
CA GLN A 61 -3.03 9.07 3.90
C GLN A 61 -4.22 8.46 4.64
N LEU A 62 -5.14 9.26 5.17
CA LEU A 62 -6.38 8.75 5.79
C LEU A 62 -7.33 8.15 4.76
N VAL A 63 -7.63 8.89 3.68
CA VAL A 63 -8.51 8.41 2.60
C VAL A 63 -7.91 7.15 1.97
N TRP A 64 -6.61 7.19 1.68
CA TRP A 64 -5.90 6.08 1.08
C TRP A 64 -5.87 4.86 2.01
N ALA A 65 -5.73 5.01 3.33
CA ALA A 65 -5.78 3.89 4.26
C ALA A 65 -7.11 3.12 4.18
N VAL A 66 -8.24 3.83 4.11
CA VAL A 66 -9.57 3.22 3.98
C VAL A 66 -9.67 2.46 2.66
N LEU A 67 -9.27 3.08 1.55
CA LEU A 67 -9.28 2.45 0.24
C LEU A 67 -8.33 1.24 0.17
N ALA A 68 -7.11 1.37 0.70
CA ALA A 68 -6.11 0.33 0.70
C ALA A 68 -6.51 -0.87 1.58
N TYR A 69 -7.31 -0.63 2.61
CA TYR A 69 -7.90 -1.69 3.43
C TYR A 69 -9.00 -2.45 2.68
N THR A 70 -9.85 -1.77 1.90
CA THR A 70 -11.06 -2.37 1.30
C THR A 70 -10.95 -2.78 -0.17
N GLY A 71 -10.20 -2.04 -1.00
CA GLY A 71 -10.11 -2.23 -2.45
C GLY A 71 -9.37 -3.49 -2.86
N LYS A 72 -9.05 -3.71 -4.14
CA LYS A 72 -8.09 -4.76 -4.59
C LYS A 72 -7.22 -4.30 -5.76
N GLU A 73 -7.36 -3.05 -6.17
CA GLU A 73 -6.87 -2.56 -7.44
C GLU A 73 -5.37 -2.24 -7.35
N ARG A 74 -4.61 -2.71 -8.34
CA ARG A 74 -3.18 -2.41 -8.44
C ARG A 74 -2.89 -0.90 -8.55
N PRO A 75 -3.64 -0.09 -9.32
CA PRO A 75 -3.42 1.36 -9.38
C PRO A 75 -3.53 2.05 -8.01
N LEU A 76 -4.45 1.60 -7.14
CA LEU A 76 -4.59 2.12 -5.79
C LEU A 76 -3.34 1.88 -4.95
N LEU A 77 -2.76 0.68 -5.03
CA LEU A 77 -1.50 0.39 -4.35
C LEU A 77 -0.34 1.22 -4.89
N LEU A 78 -0.29 1.43 -6.21
CA LEU A 78 0.75 2.25 -6.84
C LEU A 78 0.63 3.74 -6.50
N SER A 79 -0.58 4.29 -6.37
CA SER A 79 -0.75 5.69 -5.96
C SER A 79 -0.24 5.93 -4.55
N GLY A 80 -0.56 5.03 -3.61
CA GLY A 80 -0.03 5.09 -2.25
C GLY A 80 1.49 4.98 -2.22
N LEU A 81 2.05 4.07 -3.01
CA LEU A 81 3.51 3.92 -3.12
C LEU A 81 4.16 5.21 -3.64
N ALA A 82 3.65 5.78 -4.72
CA ALA A 82 4.22 6.96 -5.35
C ALA A 82 4.19 8.18 -4.42
N VAL A 83 3.04 8.46 -3.80
CA VAL A 83 2.89 9.64 -2.93
C VAL A 83 3.77 9.52 -1.68
N ASN A 84 3.75 8.38 -0.98
CA ASN A 84 4.54 8.21 0.25
C ASN A 84 6.05 8.16 -0.04
N LEU A 85 6.48 7.59 -1.17
CA LEU A 85 7.89 7.71 -1.57
C LEU A 85 8.29 9.16 -1.90
N GLY A 86 7.37 9.94 -2.47
CA GLY A 86 7.56 11.38 -2.69
C GLY A 86 7.74 12.14 -1.38
N VAL A 87 6.93 11.84 -0.37
CA VAL A 87 7.02 12.45 0.98
C VAL A 87 8.36 12.08 1.63
N LEU A 88 8.73 10.79 1.65
CA LEU A 88 10.04 10.34 2.15
C LEU A 88 11.21 11.00 1.42
N ALA A 89 11.13 11.12 0.09
CA ALA A 89 12.18 11.76 -0.69
C ALA A 89 12.30 13.26 -0.36
N LEU A 90 11.18 13.97 -0.24
CA LEU A 90 11.15 15.37 0.16
C LEU A 90 11.74 15.56 1.55
N TRP A 91 11.37 14.69 2.51
CA TRP A 91 11.93 14.68 3.86
C TRP A 91 13.45 14.43 3.85
N VAL A 92 13.95 13.47 3.06
CA VAL A 92 15.40 13.26 2.93
C VAL A 92 16.08 14.52 2.42
N VAL A 93 15.51 15.19 1.42
CA VAL A 93 16.07 16.44 0.88
C VAL A 93 16.10 17.54 1.94
N SER A 94 14.99 17.77 2.67
CA SER A 94 14.94 18.81 3.71
C SER A 94 15.99 18.56 4.81
N ARG A 95 16.25 17.30 5.16
CA ARG A 95 17.22 16.93 6.21
C ARG A 95 18.68 16.86 5.75
N THR A 96 18.96 16.91 4.44
CA THR A 96 20.33 16.74 3.92
C THR A 96 20.85 17.93 3.13
N ALA A 97 20.00 18.57 2.34
CA ALA A 97 20.35 19.70 1.48
C ALA A 97 19.49 20.95 1.73
N GLY A 98 18.44 20.81 2.55
CA GLY A 98 17.42 21.84 2.72
C GLY A 98 16.45 21.91 1.54
N LEU A 99 15.29 22.52 1.76
CA LEU A 99 14.33 22.75 0.68
C LEU A 99 14.80 23.92 -0.19
N PRO A 100 14.57 23.91 -1.51
CA PRO A 100 15.00 24.99 -2.40
C PRO A 100 14.11 26.25 -2.30
N PHE A 101 13.11 26.25 -1.42
CA PHE A 101 12.14 27.31 -1.22
C PHE A 101 11.71 27.35 0.25
N GLY A 102 11.04 28.43 0.65
CA GLY A 102 10.58 28.65 2.02
C GLY A 102 11.54 29.55 2.83
N PRO A 103 11.21 29.83 4.11
CA PRO A 103 11.99 30.74 4.95
C PRO A 103 13.44 30.28 5.18
N GLU A 104 13.67 28.97 5.25
CA GLU A 104 14.97 28.34 5.53
C GLU A 104 15.57 27.66 4.28
N SER A 105 15.41 28.29 3.11
CA SER A 105 15.80 27.67 1.85
C SER A 105 17.30 27.33 1.78
N GLY A 106 17.63 26.08 1.43
CA GLY A 106 19.01 25.58 1.32
C GLY A 106 19.68 25.25 2.65
N GLU A 107 18.97 25.39 3.76
CA GLU A 107 19.45 25.01 5.09
C GLU A 107 18.90 23.63 5.45
N ALA A 108 19.79 22.71 5.85
CA ALA A 108 19.37 21.37 6.24
C ALA A 108 18.69 21.43 7.61
N GLU A 109 17.44 21.01 7.65
CA GLU A 109 16.64 20.98 8.87
C GLU A 109 17.09 19.83 9.80
N ALA A 110 16.96 20.03 11.11
CA ALA A 110 17.30 19.00 12.10
C ALA A 110 16.32 17.82 12.07
N VAL A 111 16.82 16.62 12.35
CA VAL A 111 15.96 15.43 12.47
C VAL A 111 15.27 15.42 13.83
N GLY A 112 13.94 15.56 13.82
CA GLY A 112 13.09 15.47 14.99
C GLY A 112 12.67 14.04 15.36
N VAL A 113 12.13 13.87 16.57
CA VAL A 113 11.57 12.57 16.99
C VAL A 113 10.35 12.19 16.16
N LEU A 114 9.46 13.16 15.88
CA LEU A 114 8.27 12.94 15.06
C LEU A 114 8.63 12.57 13.62
N ASP A 115 9.72 13.10 13.08
CA ASP A 115 10.25 12.73 11.77
C ASP A 115 10.59 11.24 11.71
N VAL A 116 11.31 10.73 12.71
CA VAL A 116 11.71 9.32 12.78
C VAL A 116 10.48 8.43 12.90
N LEU A 117 9.53 8.79 13.77
CA LEU A 117 8.29 8.02 13.94
C LEU A 117 7.45 8.01 12.65
N SER A 118 7.34 9.15 11.97
CA SER A 118 6.64 9.23 10.68
C SER A 118 7.35 8.36 9.64
N GLY A 119 8.68 8.49 9.52
CA GLY A 119 9.48 7.70 8.59
C GLY A 119 9.35 6.20 8.81
N VAL A 120 9.34 5.71 10.06
CA VAL A 120 9.11 4.29 10.35
C VAL A 120 7.69 3.86 9.92
N ALA A 121 6.67 4.67 10.21
CA ALA A 121 5.30 4.38 9.80
C ALA A 121 5.14 4.33 8.26
N GLU A 122 5.77 5.28 7.55
CA GLU A 122 5.79 5.33 6.09
C GLU A 122 6.58 4.17 5.47
N LEU A 123 7.71 3.78 6.07
CA LEU A 123 8.45 2.60 5.62
C LEU A 123 7.67 1.30 5.81
N ALA A 124 6.95 1.16 6.94
CA ALA A 124 6.04 0.04 7.15
C ALA A 124 4.89 0.03 6.13
N LEU A 125 4.35 1.21 5.81
CA LEU A 125 3.35 1.40 4.76
C LEU A 125 3.87 0.91 3.41
N VAL A 126 5.01 1.46 2.98
CA VAL A 126 5.65 1.14 1.70
C VAL A 126 5.98 -0.35 1.61
N GLY A 127 6.56 -0.93 2.67
CA GLY A 127 6.84 -2.36 2.75
C GLY A 127 5.58 -3.22 2.62
N GLY A 128 4.48 -2.82 3.27
CA GLY A 128 3.17 -3.46 3.15
C GLY A 128 2.63 -3.44 1.72
N ILE A 129 2.73 -2.29 1.03
CA ILE A 129 2.35 -2.14 -0.38
C ILE A 129 3.19 -3.06 -1.28
N LEU A 130 4.51 -3.01 -1.15
CA LEU A 130 5.42 -3.82 -1.96
C LEU A 130 5.15 -5.31 -1.80
N LEU A 131 4.91 -5.76 -0.57
CA LEU A 131 4.54 -7.15 -0.29
C LEU A 131 3.19 -7.53 -0.90
N ALA A 132 2.18 -6.65 -0.83
CA ALA A 132 0.89 -6.87 -1.47
C ALA A 132 1.04 -6.99 -3.00
N LEU A 133 1.77 -6.07 -3.64
CA LEU A 133 2.03 -6.08 -5.08
C LEU A 133 2.80 -7.31 -5.55
N ARG A 134 3.75 -7.81 -4.74
CA ARG A 134 4.50 -9.05 -5.03
C ARG A 134 3.60 -10.28 -5.02
N ARG A 135 2.66 -10.35 -4.07
CA ARG A 135 1.72 -11.49 -3.94
C ARG A 135 0.60 -11.49 -4.97
N SER A 136 0.27 -10.33 -5.54
CA SER A 136 -0.75 -10.20 -6.60
C SER A 136 -0.25 -10.51 -8.02
N ARG A 137 0.99 -10.96 -8.20
CA ARG A 137 1.48 -11.38 -9.52
C ARG A 137 0.81 -12.71 -9.91
N PRO A 138 0.11 -12.79 -11.06
CA PRO A 138 -0.46 -14.07 -11.51
C PRO A 138 0.65 -15.11 -11.69
N LYS A 139 0.43 -16.32 -11.17
CA LYS A 139 1.34 -17.46 -11.38
C LYS A 139 1.39 -17.73 -12.90
N PRO A 140 2.57 -17.80 -13.54
CA PRO A 140 2.64 -18.15 -14.95
C PRO A 140 2.00 -19.53 -15.11
N GLU A 141 0.94 -19.61 -15.89
CA GLU A 141 0.17 -20.83 -16.10
C GLU A 141 1.06 -21.89 -16.78
N ARG A 142 1.63 -22.80 -15.97
CA ARG A 142 2.20 -24.07 -16.47
C ARG A 142 1.13 -24.98 -17.12
N SER A 143 -0.16 -24.64 -16.94
CA SER A 143 -1.33 -25.41 -17.39
C SER A 143 -1.51 -25.46 -18.91
N GLY A 144 -1.00 -24.49 -19.68
CA GLY A 144 -1.11 -24.52 -21.14
C GLY A 144 -0.09 -25.47 -21.78
N ALA A 145 1.15 -25.45 -21.31
CA ALA A 145 2.23 -26.26 -21.87
C ALA A 145 2.09 -27.76 -21.53
N GLU A 146 1.65 -28.08 -20.30
CA GLU A 146 1.45 -29.48 -19.88
C GLU A 146 0.21 -30.11 -20.53
N ARG A 147 -0.88 -29.36 -20.74
CA ARG A 147 -2.06 -29.86 -21.48
C ARG A 147 -1.82 -29.99 -22.98
N SER A 148 -1.08 -29.07 -23.59
CA SER A 148 -0.70 -29.18 -25.00
C SER A 148 0.30 -30.32 -25.24
N GLY A 149 1.20 -30.58 -24.29
CA GLY A 149 2.09 -31.75 -24.31
C GLY A 149 1.31 -33.06 -24.20
N ALA A 150 0.44 -33.18 -23.20
CA ALA A 150 -0.37 -34.39 -22.98
C ALA A 150 -1.34 -34.68 -24.14
N ALA A 151 -1.96 -33.64 -24.72
CA ALA A 151 -2.85 -33.81 -25.88
C ALA A 151 -2.09 -34.18 -27.17
N ALA A 152 -0.83 -33.73 -27.32
CA ALA A 152 0.01 -34.12 -28.45
C ALA A 152 0.49 -35.58 -28.31
N GLU A 153 0.79 -36.02 -27.09
CA GLU A 153 1.21 -37.38 -26.77
C GLU A 153 0.06 -38.38 -26.96
N GLU A 154 -1.16 -38.05 -26.50
CA GLU A 154 -2.37 -38.87 -26.70
C GLU A 154 -2.77 -38.99 -28.19
N SER A 155 -2.52 -37.95 -29.00
CA SER A 155 -2.79 -37.98 -30.45
C SER A 155 -1.75 -38.81 -31.22
N ALA A 156 -0.51 -38.86 -30.73
CA ALA A 156 0.54 -39.70 -31.29
C ALA A 156 0.31 -41.20 -30.98
N GLU A 157 -0.17 -41.54 -29.79
CA GLU A 157 -0.50 -42.93 -29.43
C GLU A 157 -1.72 -43.48 -30.18
N ARG A 158 -2.69 -42.64 -30.54
CA ARG A 158 -3.89 -43.05 -31.31
C ARG A 158 -3.63 -43.26 -32.81
N SER A 159 -2.47 -42.86 -33.32
CA SER A 159 -2.16 -42.87 -34.75
C SER A 159 -1.11 -43.92 -35.16
N GLY A 160 -0.56 -44.68 -34.21
CA GLY A 160 0.30 -45.86 -34.45
C GLY A 160 -0.45 -47.18 -34.33
#